data_AF-A0A103XQN0-F1
#
_entry.id   AF-A0A103XQN0-F1
#
_cell.length_a   1.000
_cell.length_b   1.000
_cell.length_c   1.000
_cell.angle_alpha   90.00
_cell.angle_beta   90.00
_cell.angle_gamma   90.00
#
_symmetry.space_group_name_H-M   'P 1'
#
loop_
_entity.id
_entity.type
_entity.pdbx_description
1 polymer ?
#
loop_
_entity_poly.entity_id
_entity_poly.type
_entity_poly.pdbx_seq_one_letter_code
_entity_poly.pdbx_strand_id
1 'polypeptide(L)'
;MATEMMGLLKPISKIGYYGTTTRTILPQRVSTIIRMSAATTTATKGGGGGKNKKGIKETLLAPRFYTTDFDEMEQLFNTQMNKNLNEAEFEALLQEFKTDYNQTHFVRNKEFKEAADEMQGPLRQIFVEFLERSCTAEFSGFLLYKELGRRLKIFSLMSRDEARHAGFLNKGLSDFNLALDLGFLTKARKYTFFKPKFIFYATYLSEKIGYWRYITIYRHLKANPEYQVYPIFKYFENWCQDENRHGDFFSALMKAQPQFLNDWKAKLWARFFCLSVYVTMYLNDTQRTAFYEGIGLNTKEFDMHVIIETNRTTARIFPAVLDVENPEFKRKLDRMAEINSKILAIGETDDIPLVKNLKRIPHIAALVSELLAAYLMKPIESGSVDIAEMDPQLVY
;
A
#
# COMPACT_ATOMS: atom_id res chain seq x y z
N MET A 1 0.07 -1.51 0.40
CA MET A 1 0.87 -1.02 1.56
C MET A 1 1.23 0.46 1.44
N ALA A 2 1.72 0.97 0.29
CA ALA A 2 1.70 2.42 -0.01
C ALA A 2 0.33 3.04 0.32
N THR A 3 -0.73 2.28 0.02
CA THR A 3 -2.15 2.53 0.30
C THR A 3 -2.57 2.72 1.74
N GLU A 4 -1.83 2.18 2.70
CA GLU A 4 -2.16 2.31 4.13
C GLU A 4 -1.34 3.44 4.77
N MET A 5 -0.09 3.58 4.35
CA MET A 5 0.88 4.55 4.86
C MET A 5 0.46 6.02 4.72
N MET A 6 -0.07 6.38 3.55
CA MET A 6 -0.27 7.78 3.24
C MET A 6 -1.48 8.41 3.97
N GLY A 7 -2.20 7.62 4.76
CA GLY A 7 -3.21 8.11 5.70
C GLY A 7 -2.62 8.86 6.90
N LEU A 8 -1.33 8.64 7.24
CA LEU A 8 -0.64 9.23 8.40
C LEU A 8 -0.34 10.72 8.26
N LEU A 9 -0.42 11.28 7.04
CA LEU A 9 -0.08 12.68 6.75
C LEU A 9 -1.25 13.67 6.89
N LYS A 10 -2.41 13.24 7.41
CA LYS A 10 -3.53 14.16 7.67
C LYS A 10 -3.42 14.82 9.05
N PRO A 11 -3.54 16.16 9.16
CA PRO A 11 -3.77 16.79 10.44
C PRO A 11 -5.10 16.29 11.03
N ILE A 12 -5.09 15.96 12.32
CA ILE A 12 -6.29 15.67 13.09
C ILE A 12 -7.06 16.99 13.22
N SER A 13 -7.89 17.32 12.25
CA SER A 13 -8.81 18.46 12.33
C SER A 13 -10.20 18.05 11.88
N LYS A 14 -10.95 17.48 12.82
CA LYS A 14 -12.41 17.62 12.88
C LYS A 14 -12.83 17.89 14.32
N ILE A 15 -12.46 19.07 14.81
CA ILE A 15 -13.22 19.72 15.88
C ILE A 15 -14.42 20.36 15.16
N GLY A 16 -15.59 19.77 15.34
CA GLY A 16 -16.83 20.34 14.84
C GLY A 16 -17.12 21.63 15.59
N TYR A 17 -16.91 22.77 14.93
CA TYR A 17 -17.47 24.04 15.40
C TYR A 17 -18.99 23.97 15.17
N TYR A 18 -19.75 23.84 16.26
CA TYR A 18 -21.17 24.17 16.28
C TYR A 18 -21.29 25.69 16.23
N GLY A 19 -21.36 26.25 15.03
CA GLY A 19 -21.83 27.61 14.78
C GLY A 19 -23.33 27.58 14.54
N THR A 20 -24.11 28.00 15.53
CA THR A 20 -25.54 28.33 15.38
C THR A 20 -25.69 29.54 14.47
N THR A 21 -26.21 29.32 13.26
CA THR A 21 -26.68 30.42 12.40
C THR A 21 -28.14 30.18 12.06
N THR A 22 -29.01 30.90 12.75
CA THR A 22 -30.41 31.11 12.40
C THR A 22 -30.53 31.61 10.96
N ARG A 23 -31.21 30.86 10.09
CA ARG A 23 -31.61 31.33 8.76
C ARG A 23 -33.12 31.48 8.70
N THR A 24 -33.52 32.73 8.54
CA THR A 24 -34.87 33.23 8.28
C THR A 24 -35.41 32.68 6.96
N ILE A 25 -36.67 32.26 6.99
CA ILE A 25 -37.44 31.74 5.85
C ILE A 25 -37.96 32.92 5.03
N LEU A 26 -37.73 32.90 3.71
CA LEU A 26 -38.48 33.70 2.73
C LEU A 26 -38.83 32.79 1.54
N PRO A 27 -40.07 32.80 1.03
CA PRO A 27 -40.50 31.92 -0.04
C PRO A 27 -40.32 32.58 -1.41
N GLN A 28 -39.81 31.86 -2.41
CA GLN A 28 -39.97 32.29 -3.80
C GLN A 28 -40.10 31.12 -4.79
N ARG A 29 -41.29 31.10 -5.40
CA ARG A 29 -41.73 30.71 -6.75
C ARG A 29 -41.18 29.44 -7.39
N VAL A 30 -42.15 28.54 -7.58
CA VAL A 30 -42.20 27.42 -8.52
C VAL A 30 -42.17 27.93 -9.98
N SER A 31 -41.29 27.35 -10.79
CA SER A 31 -41.40 27.36 -12.25
C SER A 31 -41.20 25.93 -12.77
N THR A 32 -42.30 25.39 -13.28
CA THR A 32 -42.46 24.10 -13.93
C THR A 32 -41.76 24.10 -15.29
N ILE A 33 -40.84 23.16 -15.54
CA ILE A 33 -40.44 22.77 -16.90
C ILE A 33 -40.60 21.26 -17.02
N ILE A 34 -41.61 20.88 -17.81
CA ILE A 34 -41.86 19.52 -18.28
C ILE A 34 -41.05 19.33 -19.57
N ARG A 35 -40.20 18.31 -19.65
CA ARG A 35 -39.83 17.67 -20.92
C ARG A 35 -39.72 16.15 -20.75
N MET A 36 -40.20 15.48 -21.78
CA MET A 36 -40.75 14.12 -21.79
C MET A 36 -39.72 13.01 -21.88
N SER A 37 -40.19 11.84 -21.45
CA SER A 37 -39.57 10.52 -21.39
C SER A 37 -39.11 9.93 -22.72
N ALA A 38 -38.14 9.01 -22.64
CA ALA A 38 -38.09 7.81 -23.46
C ALA A 38 -37.96 6.59 -22.53
N ALA A 39 -38.87 5.64 -22.69
CA ALA A 39 -39.00 4.43 -21.88
C ALA A 39 -38.81 3.19 -22.76
N THR A 40 -37.93 2.28 -22.34
CA THR A 40 -37.86 0.84 -22.70
C THR A 40 -36.73 0.26 -21.85
N THR A 41 -36.79 -0.87 -21.15
CA THR A 41 -37.81 -1.91 -20.98
C THR A 41 -37.47 -2.69 -19.70
N THR A 42 -38.50 -3.31 -19.14
CA THR A 42 -38.54 -4.16 -17.94
C THR A 42 -37.58 -5.36 -17.95
N ALA A 43 -36.85 -5.57 -16.84
CA ALA A 43 -36.29 -6.86 -16.45
C ALA A 43 -36.61 -7.14 -14.96
N THR A 44 -37.54 -8.09 -14.80
CA THR A 44 -37.78 -9.03 -13.69
C THR A 44 -37.14 -8.78 -12.32
N LYS A 45 -38.02 -8.59 -11.32
CA LYS A 45 -37.76 -8.73 -9.88
C LYS A 45 -37.33 -10.18 -9.56
N GLY A 46 -36.09 -10.38 -9.15
CA GLY A 46 -35.65 -11.52 -8.34
C GLY A 46 -35.49 -11.07 -6.90
N GLY A 47 -36.35 -11.55 -6.00
CA GLY A 47 -36.21 -11.35 -4.56
C GLY A 47 -35.13 -12.28 -3.98
N GLY A 48 -34.40 -11.80 -2.99
CA GLY A 48 -33.52 -12.65 -2.19
C GLY A 48 -32.38 -11.91 -1.48
N GLY A 49 -32.54 -11.72 -0.17
CA GLY A 49 -31.42 -11.60 0.76
C GLY A 49 -30.79 -10.22 0.91
N GLY A 50 -31.37 -9.39 1.78
CA GLY A 50 -30.67 -8.25 2.38
C GLY A 50 -29.51 -8.74 3.25
N LYS A 51 -28.36 -9.05 2.64
CA LYS A 51 -27.09 -9.13 3.36
C LYS A 51 -26.74 -7.71 3.77
N ASN A 52 -26.74 -7.46 5.07
CA ASN A 52 -26.07 -6.32 5.70
C ASN A 52 -24.67 -6.20 5.08
N LYS A 53 -24.51 -5.27 4.13
CA LYS A 53 -23.19 -4.85 3.66
C LYS A 53 -22.55 -4.14 4.84
N LYS A 54 -21.80 -4.88 5.66
CA LYS A 54 -20.84 -4.30 6.59
C LYS A 54 -19.88 -3.47 5.73
N GLY A 55 -20.10 -2.16 5.68
CA GLY A 55 -19.17 -1.25 5.04
C GLY A 55 -17.80 -1.44 5.67
N ILE A 56 -16.76 -1.47 4.84
CA ILE A 56 -15.37 -1.55 5.31
C ILE A 56 -15.14 -0.35 6.24
N LYS A 57 -14.96 -0.60 7.55
CA LYS A 57 -14.60 0.45 8.53
C LYS A 57 -13.31 1.09 8.01
N GLU A 58 -13.37 2.37 7.60
CA GLU A 58 -12.19 3.13 7.20
C GLU A 58 -11.33 3.42 8.44
N THR A 59 -10.36 2.53 8.71
CA THR A 59 -9.33 2.77 9.73
C THR A 59 -8.16 3.54 9.11
N LEU A 60 -7.26 4.07 9.96
CA LEU A 60 -6.03 4.72 9.50
C LEU A 60 -5.19 3.81 8.60
N LEU A 61 -5.22 2.50 8.89
CA LEU A 61 -4.47 1.43 8.23
C LEU A 61 -5.25 0.76 7.08
N ALA A 62 -6.40 1.30 6.65
CA ALA A 62 -7.14 0.73 5.54
C ALA A 62 -6.52 1.16 4.19
N PRO A 63 -6.46 0.27 3.17
CA PRO A 63 -5.97 0.64 1.84
C PRO A 63 -6.78 1.80 1.24
N ARG A 64 -6.08 2.85 0.81
CA ARG A 64 -6.64 4.06 0.16
C ARG A 64 -6.50 3.99 -1.35
N PHE A 65 -7.02 4.99 -2.04
CA PHE A 65 -6.81 5.18 -3.48
C PHE A 65 -6.11 6.53 -3.65
N TYR A 66 -5.19 6.65 -4.62
CA TYR A 66 -4.36 7.84 -4.77
C TYR A 66 -4.49 8.53 -6.11
N THR A 67 -4.20 9.83 -6.09
CA THR A 67 -4.05 10.68 -7.27
C THR A 67 -2.93 11.69 -7.04
N THR A 68 -2.46 12.33 -8.11
CA THR A 68 -1.32 13.26 -8.06
C THR A 68 -1.46 14.42 -9.03
N ASP A 69 -0.46 15.28 -9.03
CA ASP A 69 -0.28 16.31 -10.04
C ASP A 69 0.36 15.68 -11.29
N PHE A 70 -0.47 15.41 -12.29
CA PHE A 70 -0.05 14.76 -13.53
C PHE A 70 0.80 15.65 -14.42
N ASP A 71 0.61 16.97 -14.33
CA ASP A 71 1.41 17.94 -15.09
C ASP A 71 2.82 18.01 -14.52
N GLU A 72 2.95 18.08 -13.18
CA GLU A 72 4.25 18.01 -12.50
C GLU A 72 4.94 16.66 -12.76
N MET A 73 4.20 15.54 -12.74
CA MET A 73 4.76 14.24 -13.12
C MET A 73 5.34 14.29 -14.54
N GLU A 74 4.57 14.71 -15.55
CA GLU A 74 5.02 14.76 -16.94
C GLU A 74 6.30 15.59 -17.13
N GLN A 75 6.41 16.74 -16.46
CA GLN A 75 7.61 17.58 -16.50
C GLN A 75 8.87 16.85 -15.99
N LEU A 76 8.73 15.99 -14.98
CA LEU A 76 9.85 15.23 -14.41
C LEU A 76 10.42 14.17 -15.37
N PHE A 77 9.62 13.72 -16.34
CA PHE A 77 10.01 12.73 -17.37
C PHE A 77 10.33 13.36 -18.72
N ASN A 78 10.19 14.67 -18.87
CA ASN A 78 10.47 15.34 -20.12
C ASN A 78 11.99 15.54 -20.27
N THR A 79 12.61 14.90 -21.26
CA THR A 79 14.06 14.98 -21.51
C THR A 79 14.56 16.37 -21.89
N GLN A 80 13.69 17.24 -22.40
CA GLN A 80 14.03 18.64 -22.67
C GLN A 80 14.09 19.48 -21.39
N MET A 81 13.30 19.12 -20.36
CA MET A 81 13.22 19.82 -19.09
C MET A 81 14.14 19.22 -18.02
N ASN A 82 14.27 17.89 -17.98
CA ASN A 82 15.13 17.17 -17.05
C ASN A 82 16.36 16.59 -17.76
N LYS A 83 17.47 17.32 -17.67
CA LYS A 83 18.76 16.94 -18.26
C LYS A 83 19.49 15.81 -17.52
N ASN A 84 19.02 15.41 -16.34
CA ASN A 84 19.61 14.33 -15.54
C ASN A 84 19.03 12.96 -15.90
N LEU A 85 18.07 12.88 -16.84
CA LEU A 85 17.53 11.62 -17.31
C LEU A 85 18.60 10.85 -18.09
N ASN A 86 18.95 9.67 -17.60
CA ASN A 86 19.77 8.72 -18.33
C ASN A 86 18.91 7.98 -19.37
N GLU A 87 18.81 8.55 -20.58
CA GLU A 87 17.95 7.99 -21.63
C GLU A 87 18.24 6.51 -21.94
N ALA A 88 19.51 6.10 -21.90
CA ALA A 88 19.90 4.72 -22.16
C ALA A 88 19.37 3.75 -21.09
N GLU A 89 19.44 4.13 -19.81
CA GLU A 89 18.88 3.34 -18.69
C GLU A 89 17.36 3.25 -18.79
N PHE A 90 16.68 4.37 -19.08
CA PHE A 90 15.23 4.40 -19.24
C PHE A 90 14.74 3.59 -20.45
N GLU A 91 15.45 3.64 -21.58
CA GLU A 91 15.10 2.83 -22.75
C GLU A 91 15.34 1.34 -22.46
N ALA A 92 16.41 0.97 -21.78
CA ALA A 92 16.66 -0.41 -21.36
C ALA A 92 15.53 -0.94 -20.46
N LEU A 93 15.12 -0.17 -19.44
CA LEU A 93 13.98 -0.48 -18.59
C LEU A 93 12.69 -0.63 -19.42
N LEU A 94 12.41 0.34 -20.30
CA LEU A 94 11.23 0.30 -21.16
C LEU A 94 11.20 -0.96 -22.04
N GLN A 95 12.34 -1.39 -22.58
CA GLN A 95 12.42 -2.63 -23.34
C GLN A 95 12.17 -3.85 -22.47
N GLU A 96 12.72 -3.89 -21.26
CA GLU A 96 12.45 -4.97 -20.31
C GLU A 96 10.95 -5.11 -20.00
N PHE A 97 10.26 -3.99 -19.73
CA PHE A 97 8.81 -3.96 -19.52
C PHE A 97 8.01 -4.43 -20.74
N LYS A 98 8.46 -4.11 -21.96
CA LYS A 98 7.82 -4.56 -23.21
C LYS A 98 7.97 -6.06 -23.42
N THR A 99 9.12 -6.64 -23.06
CA THR A 99 9.39 -8.07 -23.25
C THR A 99 8.46 -8.94 -22.40
N ASP A 100 8.02 -8.46 -21.24
CA ASP A 100 7.01 -9.12 -20.38
C ASP A 100 7.30 -10.62 -20.13
N TYR A 101 8.42 -10.89 -19.46
CA TYR A 101 8.84 -12.27 -19.12
C TYR A 101 7.79 -13.06 -18.34
N ASN A 102 6.80 -12.39 -17.73
CA ASN A 102 5.76 -12.98 -16.90
C ASN A 102 4.41 -13.17 -17.63
N GLN A 103 4.33 -12.90 -18.94
CA GLN A 103 3.08 -12.94 -19.71
C GLN A 103 2.30 -14.26 -19.55
N THR A 104 2.99 -15.40 -19.54
CA THR A 104 2.39 -16.74 -19.47
C THR A 104 2.43 -17.35 -18.07
N HIS A 105 2.96 -16.63 -17.08
CA HIS A 105 3.19 -17.21 -15.76
C HIS A 105 1.90 -17.35 -14.93
N PHE A 106 0.96 -16.41 -15.06
CA PHE A 106 -0.24 -16.32 -14.21
C PHE A 106 -1.40 -17.20 -14.71
N VAL A 107 -1.07 -18.45 -15.04
CA VAL A 107 -2.02 -19.48 -15.47
C VAL A 107 -2.35 -20.38 -14.29
N ARG A 108 -3.64 -20.43 -13.94
CA ARG A 108 -4.17 -21.22 -12.81
C ARG A 108 -4.40 -22.67 -13.24
N ASN A 109 -4.27 -23.59 -12.30
CA ASN A 109 -4.57 -25.01 -12.48
C ASN A 109 -5.70 -25.45 -11.52
N LYS A 110 -6.07 -26.74 -11.56
CA LYS A 110 -7.14 -27.30 -10.72
C LYS A 110 -6.84 -27.28 -9.21
N GLU A 111 -5.56 -27.25 -8.82
CA GLU A 111 -5.13 -27.27 -7.40
C GLU A 111 -5.72 -26.08 -6.63
N PHE A 112 -5.96 -24.94 -7.31
CA PHE A 112 -6.53 -23.75 -6.69
C PHE A 112 -7.92 -24.01 -6.12
N LYS A 113 -8.80 -24.63 -6.91
CA LYS A 113 -10.18 -24.89 -6.47
C LYS A 113 -10.24 -25.98 -5.42
N GLU A 114 -9.43 -27.03 -5.59
CA GLU A 114 -9.30 -28.13 -4.62
C GLU A 114 -8.85 -27.59 -3.25
N ALA A 115 -7.78 -26.78 -3.20
CA ALA A 115 -7.30 -26.17 -1.96
C ALA A 115 -8.33 -25.22 -1.30
N ALA A 116 -9.08 -24.46 -2.10
CA ALA A 116 -10.14 -23.59 -1.56
C ALA A 116 -11.32 -24.37 -0.96
N ASP A 117 -11.63 -25.56 -1.47
CA ASP A 117 -12.72 -26.42 -0.97
C ASP A 117 -12.32 -27.12 0.33
N GLU A 118 -11.04 -27.47 0.48
CA GLU A 118 -10.49 -28.05 1.71
C GLU A 118 -10.37 -27.02 2.85
N MET A 119 -10.21 -25.74 2.51
CA MET A 119 -10.03 -24.68 3.49
C MET A 119 -11.33 -24.31 4.21
N GLN A 120 -11.40 -24.64 5.51
CA GLN A 120 -12.57 -24.45 6.37
C GLN A 120 -12.26 -23.59 7.63
N GLY A 121 -13.32 -23.20 8.35
CA GLY A 121 -13.21 -22.58 9.66
C GLY A 121 -12.51 -21.20 9.66
N PRO A 122 -11.83 -20.83 10.76
CA PRO A 122 -11.15 -19.54 10.91
C PRO A 122 -10.09 -19.28 9.82
N LEU A 123 -9.36 -20.31 9.39
CA LEU A 123 -8.33 -20.20 8.35
C LEU A 123 -8.93 -19.69 7.03
N ARG A 124 -10.10 -20.20 6.65
CA ARG A 124 -10.83 -19.73 5.46
C ARG A 124 -11.11 -18.23 5.51
N GLN A 125 -11.62 -17.75 6.64
CA GLN A 125 -11.95 -16.33 6.81
C GLN A 125 -10.70 -15.46 6.72
N ILE A 126 -9.62 -15.87 7.40
CA ILE A 126 -8.34 -15.16 7.41
C ILE A 126 -7.74 -15.10 6.00
N PHE A 127 -7.80 -16.20 5.26
CA PHE A 127 -7.25 -16.26 3.91
C PHE A 127 -8.07 -15.44 2.90
N VAL A 128 -9.39 -15.46 3.01
CA VAL A 128 -10.27 -14.58 2.22
C VAL A 128 -9.97 -13.11 2.51
N GLU A 129 -9.80 -12.73 3.79
CA GLU A 129 -9.42 -11.35 4.15
C GLU A 129 -8.08 -10.97 3.52
N PHE A 130 -7.09 -11.88 3.55
CA PHE A 130 -5.80 -11.68 2.88
C PHE A 130 -6.00 -11.41 1.38
N LEU A 131 -6.73 -12.26 0.66
CA LEU A 131 -6.99 -12.09 -0.78
C LEU A 131 -7.72 -10.77 -1.10
N GLU A 132 -8.74 -10.41 -0.33
CA GLU A 132 -9.49 -9.16 -0.53
C GLU A 132 -8.60 -7.92 -0.36
N ARG A 133 -7.76 -7.93 0.69
CA ARG A 133 -6.87 -6.82 1.00
C ARG A 133 -5.75 -6.69 -0.02
N SER A 134 -5.09 -7.80 -0.36
CA SER A 134 -4.05 -7.81 -1.38
C SER A 134 -4.64 -7.35 -2.72
N CYS A 135 -5.80 -7.88 -3.14
CA CYS A 135 -6.43 -7.48 -4.40
C CYS A 135 -6.74 -5.98 -4.43
N THR A 136 -7.25 -5.43 -3.32
CA THR A 136 -7.52 -3.99 -3.21
C THR A 136 -6.24 -3.15 -3.27
N ALA A 137 -5.13 -3.64 -2.71
CA ALA A 137 -3.85 -2.94 -2.73
C ALA A 137 -3.29 -2.86 -4.16
N GLU A 138 -3.19 -3.98 -4.88
CA GLU A 138 -2.69 -4.01 -6.27
C GLU A 138 -3.61 -3.23 -7.20
N PHE A 139 -4.93 -3.34 -7.00
CA PHE A 139 -5.89 -2.58 -7.79
C PHE A 139 -5.75 -1.05 -7.59
N SER A 140 -5.33 -0.61 -6.41
CA SER A 140 -5.02 0.80 -6.19
C SER A 140 -3.73 1.23 -6.90
N GLY A 141 -2.69 0.38 -6.94
CA GLY A 141 -1.47 0.63 -7.71
C GLY A 141 -1.78 0.78 -9.19
N PHE A 142 -2.55 -0.18 -9.72
CA PHE A 142 -3.08 -0.16 -11.09
C PHE A 142 -3.74 1.18 -11.45
N LEU A 143 -4.65 1.69 -10.62
CA LEU A 143 -5.36 2.93 -10.95
C LEU A 143 -4.43 4.14 -11.01
N LEU A 144 -3.46 4.22 -10.10
CA LEU A 144 -2.46 5.28 -10.10
C LEU A 144 -1.61 5.22 -11.38
N TYR A 145 -1.09 4.04 -11.73
CA TYR A 145 -0.26 3.86 -12.92
C TYR A 145 -1.05 4.01 -14.21
N LYS A 146 -2.30 3.57 -14.26
CA LYS A 146 -3.17 3.75 -15.43
C LYS A 146 -3.38 5.22 -15.76
N GLU A 147 -3.56 6.06 -14.74
CA GLU A 147 -3.74 7.50 -14.95
C GLU A 147 -2.44 8.16 -15.42
N LEU A 148 -1.30 7.79 -14.84
CA LEU A 148 0.03 8.23 -15.31
C LEU A 148 0.37 7.72 -16.71
N GLY A 149 -0.12 6.52 -17.05
CA GLY A 149 0.07 5.85 -18.32
C GLY A 149 -0.48 6.61 -19.53
N ARG A 150 -1.46 7.51 -19.31
CA ARG A 150 -2.00 8.39 -20.35
C ARG A 150 -0.97 9.36 -20.93
N ARG A 151 0.06 9.68 -20.16
CA ARG A 151 1.10 10.64 -20.51
C ARG A 151 2.46 9.97 -20.72
N LEU A 152 2.68 8.85 -20.06
CA LEU A 152 3.99 8.19 -19.99
C LEU A 152 3.86 6.69 -20.27
N LYS A 153 4.48 6.25 -21.36
CA LYS A 153 4.30 4.88 -21.89
C LYS A 153 4.69 3.78 -20.90
N ILE A 154 5.72 3.99 -20.09
CA ILE A 154 6.20 2.98 -19.13
C ILE A 154 5.16 2.69 -18.03
N PHE A 155 4.43 3.70 -17.56
CA PHE A 155 3.35 3.51 -16.58
C PHE A 155 2.17 2.72 -17.15
N SER A 156 1.95 2.74 -18.47
CA SER A 156 0.97 1.84 -19.09
C SER A 156 1.38 0.38 -18.94
N LEU A 157 2.68 0.07 -19.04
CA LEU A 157 3.21 -1.29 -18.86
C LEU A 157 3.19 -1.71 -17.38
N MET A 158 3.56 -0.82 -16.46
CA MET A 158 3.38 -1.08 -15.01
C MET A 158 1.91 -1.31 -14.67
N SER A 159 0.99 -0.51 -15.22
CA SER A 159 -0.45 -0.70 -15.01
C SER A 159 -0.95 -2.05 -15.54
N ARG A 160 -0.34 -2.60 -16.60
CA ARG A 160 -0.67 -3.96 -17.09
C ARG A 160 -0.28 -4.99 -16.03
N ASP A 161 0.88 -4.86 -15.40
CA ASP A 161 1.39 -5.81 -14.42
C ASP A 161 0.54 -5.76 -13.13
N GLU A 162 0.24 -4.56 -12.63
CA GLU A 162 -0.69 -4.39 -11.49
C GLU A 162 -2.11 -4.90 -11.76
N ALA A 163 -2.61 -4.71 -13.00
CA ALA A 163 -3.92 -5.25 -13.38
C ALA A 163 -3.92 -6.79 -13.41
N ARG A 164 -2.80 -7.40 -13.83
CA ARG A 164 -2.60 -8.85 -13.84
C ARG A 164 -2.60 -9.40 -12.42
N HIS A 165 -1.87 -8.75 -11.53
CA HIS A 165 -1.78 -9.03 -10.09
C HIS A 165 -3.15 -8.97 -9.41
N ALA A 166 -3.84 -7.82 -9.52
CA ALA A 166 -5.17 -7.63 -8.96
C ALA A 166 -6.18 -8.64 -9.54
N GLY A 167 -6.11 -8.90 -10.85
CA GLY A 167 -6.95 -9.88 -11.53
C GLY A 167 -6.69 -11.32 -11.07
N PHE A 168 -5.43 -11.68 -10.82
CA PHE A 168 -5.05 -13.00 -10.32
C PHE A 168 -5.58 -13.24 -8.90
N LEU A 169 -5.48 -12.24 -8.02
CA LEU A 169 -6.04 -12.29 -6.67
C LEU A 169 -7.58 -12.35 -6.68
N ASN A 170 -8.24 -11.56 -7.53
CA ASN A 170 -9.70 -11.56 -7.63
C ASN A 170 -10.24 -12.90 -8.17
N LYS A 171 -9.49 -13.53 -9.09
CA LYS A 171 -9.75 -14.90 -9.55
C LYS A 171 -9.59 -15.91 -8.41
N GLY A 172 -8.64 -15.70 -7.49
CA GLY A 172 -8.52 -16.52 -6.29
C GLY A 172 -9.76 -16.43 -5.39
N LEU A 173 -10.28 -15.21 -5.16
CA LEU A 173 -11.54 -15.02 -4.41
C LEU A 173 -12.71 -15.81 -5.00
N SER A 174 -12.74 -15.99 -6.33
CA SER A 174 -13.81 -16.75 -7.01
C SER A 174 -13.84 -18.21 -6.60
N ASP A 175 -12.70 -18.81 -6.20
CA ASP A 175 -12.69 -20.18 -5.67
C ASP A 175 -13.41 -20.29 -4.33
N PHE A 176 -13.46 -19.18 -3.60
CA PHE A 176 -14.18 -19.06 -2.34
C PHE A 176 -15.65 -18.62 -2.54
N ASN A 177 -16.12 -18.57 -3.79
CA ASN A 177 -17.42 -18.04 -4.20
C ASN A 177 -17.60 -16.55 -3.87
N LEU A 178 -16.51 -15.78 -3.95
CA LEU A 178 -16.47 -14.34 -3.71
C LEU A 178 -15.88 -13.63 -4.93
N ALA A 179 -16.21 -12.36 -5.11
CA ALA A 179 -15.59 -11.52 -6.12
C ALA A 179 -15.65 -10.06 -5.69
N LEU A 180 -14.56 -9.34 -5.90
CA LEU A 180 -14.55 -7.89 -5.77
C LEU A 180 -15.02 -7.25 -7.07
N ASP A 181 -15.99 -6.35 -6.96
CA ASP A 181 -16.37 -5.46 -8.05
C ASP A 181 -15.38 -4.29 -8.12
N LEU A 182 -14.30 -4.51 -8.87
CA LEU A 182 -13.23 -3.54 -9.08
C LEU A 182 -13.76 -2.25 -9.77
N GLY A 183 -14.78 -2.37 -10.63
CA GLY A 183 -15.42 -1.25 -11.28
C GLY A 183 -16.19 -0.37 -10.29
N PHE A 184 -16.90 -0.98 -9.35
CA PHE A 184 -17.53 -0.28 -8.24
C PHE A 184 -16.49 0.38 -7.31
N LEU A 185 -15.41 -0.32 -6.95
CA LEU A 185 -14.36 0.22 -6.08
C LEU A 185 -13.78 1.53 -6.63
N THR A 186 -13.58 1.60 -7.95
CA THR A 186 -13.08 2.79 -8.65
C THR A 186 -13.99 4.02 -8.45
N LYS A 187 -15.31 3.81 -8.41
CA LYS A 187 -16.33 4.88 -8.29
C LYS A 187 -16.66 5.24 -6.84
N ALA A 188 -16.62 4.25 -5.94
CA ALA A 188 -17.07 4.40 -4.57
C ALA A 188 -16.00 4.94 -3.62
N ARG A 189 -14.71 4.77 -3.95
CA ARG A 189 -13.60 5.14 -3.06
C ARG A 189 -13.19 6.59 -3.24
N LYS A 190 -12.77 7.20 -2.12
CA LYS A 190 -12.19 8.55 -2.10
C LYS A 190 -10.72 8.50 -2.48
N TYR A 191 -10.34 9.30 -3.46
CA TYR A 191 -8.96 9.51 -3.84
C TYR A 191 -8.28 10.46 -2.85
N THR A 192 -7.06 10.12 -2.44
CA THR A 192 -6.20 10.96 -1.62
C THR A 192 -5.10 11.54 -2.50
N PHE A 193 -4.98 12.86 -2.52
CA PHE A 193 -3.98 13.54 -3.34
C PHE A 193 -2.59 13.47 -2.69
N PHE A 194 -1.57 13.17 -3.49
CA PHE A 194 -0.16 13.26 -3.12
C PHE A 194 0.62 14.08 -4.13
N LYS A 195 1.55 14.91 -3.62
CA LYS A 195 2.53 15.56 -4.49
C LYS A 195 3.47 14.51 -5.10
N PRO A 196 3.88 14.67 -6.37
CA PRO A 196 4.81 13.79 -7.07
C PRO A 196 6.05 13.39 -6.25
N LYS A 197 6.71 14.36 -5.59
CA LYS A 197 7.85 14.09 -4.69
C LYS A 197 7.58 12.97 -3.69
N PHE A 198 6.40 12.93 -3.09
CA PHE A 198 6.05 11.94 -2.06
C PHE A 198 5.65 10.59 -2.64
N ILE A 199 5.13 10.58 -3.88
CA ILE A 199 4.84 9.35 -4.60
C ILE A 199 6.12 8.59 -4.89
N PHE A 200 7.22 9.26 -5.25
CA PHE A 200 8.47 8.54 -5.51
C PHE A 200 8.97 7.76 -4.30
N TYR A 201 9.07 8.40 -3.12
CA TYR A 201 9.51 7.68 -1.91
C TYR A 201 8.54 6.57 -1.55
N ALA A 202 7.23 6.87 -1.49
CA ALA A 202 6.26 5.93 -0.97
C ALA A 202 6.00 4.77 -1.93
N THR A 203 5.95 5.03 -3.23
CA THR A 203 5.78 3.99 -4.23
C THR A 203 7.03 3.13 -4.29
N TYR A 204 8.23 3.70 -4.41
CA TYR A 204 9.48 2.93 -4.36
C TYR A 204 9.56 2.02 -3.13
N LEU A 205 9.26 2.56 -1.94
CA LEU A 205 9.24 1.77 -0.72
C LEU A 205 8.14 0.69 -0.71
N SER A 206 6.98 0.95 -1.32
CA SER A 206 5.90 -0.03 -1.45
C SER A 206 6.28 -1.19 -2.35
N GLU A 207 6.94 -0.92 -3.49
CA GLU A 207 7.46 -1.98 -4.38
C GLU A 207 8.51 -2.82 -3.64
N LYS A 208 9.49 -2.17 -2.99
CA LYS A 208 10.58 -2.90 -2.30
C LYS A 208 10.08 -3.68 -1.08
N ILE A 209 9.14 -3.14 -0.30
CA ILE A 209 8.58 -3.90 0.83
C ILE A 209 7.64 -5.02 0.36
N GLY A 210 6.89 -4.81 -0.73
CA GLY A 210 6.07 -5.84 -1.37
C GLY A 210 6.91 -7.03 -1.81
N TYR A 211 8.00 -6.75 -2.54
CA TYR A 211 9.01 -7.75 -2.92
C TYR A 211 9.48 -8.58 -1.72
N TRP A 212 9.99 -7.93 -0.66
CA TRP A 212 10.56 -8.64 0.49
C TRP A 212 9.52 -9.48 1.23
N ARG A 213 8.26 -9.04 1.32
CA ARG A 213 7.19 -9.83 1.92
C ARG A 213 6.89 -11.08 1.11
N TYR A 214 6.66 -10.91 -0.19
CA TYR A 214 6.26 -12.00 -1.06
C TYR A 214 7.38 -13.04 -1.22
N ILE A 215 8.63 -12.61 -1.40
CA ILE A 215 9.76 -13.54 -1.52
C ILE A 215 10.04 -14.28 -0.20
N THR A 216 9.87 -13.63 0.95
CA THR A 216 10.04 -14.26 2.26
C THR A 216 8.99 -15.34 2.48
N ILE A 217 7.72 -15.04 2.20
CA ILE A 217 6.62 -16.01 2.28
C ILE A 217 6.87 -17.18 1.31
N TYR A 218 7.25 -16.90 0.06
CA TYR A 218 7.55 -17.94 -0.93
C TYR A 218 8.67 -18.87 -0.47
N ARG A 219 9.81 -18.31 -0.03
CA ARG A 219 10.97 -19.09 0.43
C ARG A 219 10.61 -19.95 1.64
N HIS A 220 9.87 -19.39 2.60
CA HIS A 220 9.38 -20.13 3.77
C HIS A 220 8.48 -21.31 3.37
N LEU A 221 7.48 -21.08 2.53
CA LEU A 221 6.53 -22.11 2.11
C LEU A 221 7.15 -23.15 1.18
N LYS A 222 8.18 -22.78 0.41
CA LYS A 222 8.98 -23.72 -0.37
C LYS A 222 9.80 -24.65 0.53
N ALA A 223 10.31 -24.14 1.65
CA ALA A 223 11.05 -24.93 2.63
C ALA A 223 10.13 -25.76 3.54
N ASN A 224 8.89 -25.30 3.76
CA ASN A 224 7.90 -25.94 4.63
C ASN A 224 6.55 -26.12 3.89
N PRO A 225 6.45 -27.08 2.94
CA PRO A 225 5.27 -27.25 2.09
C PRO A 225 3.97 -27.57 2.83
N GLU A 226 4.05 -28.10 4.06
CA GLU A 226 2.91 -28.40 4.92
C GLU A 226 2.10 -27.16 5.33
N TYR A 227 2.72 -25.98 5.31
CA TYR A 227 2.06 -24.70 5.59
C TYR A 227 1.50 -24.03 4.33
N GLN A 228 1.66 -24.64 3.15
CA GLN A 228 1.18 -24.07 1.89
C GLN A 228 -0.31 -24.36 1.70
N VAL A 229 -1.14 -23.56 2.38
CA VAL A 229 -2.61 -23.73 2.42
C VAL A 229 -3.34 -23.38 1.11
N TYR A 230 -2.66 -22.74 0.16
CA TYR A 230 -3.25 -22.37 -1.14
C TYR A 230 -2.16 -22.15 -2.22
N PRO A 231 -2.37 -22.52 -3.50
CA PRO A 231 -1.31 -22.49 -4.51
C PRO A 231 -0.78 -21.11 -4.92
N ILE A 232 -1.46 -20.01 -4.55
CA ILE A 232 -1.08 -18.65 -4.97
C ILE A 232 0.37 -18.29 -4.65
N PHE A 233 0.89 -18.79 -3.54
CA PHE A 233 2.24 -18.50 -3.07
C PHE A 233 3.33 -19.04 -4.02
N LYS A 234 3.04 -20.10 -4.78
CA LYS A 234 3.97 -20.63 -5.81
C LYS A 234 4.28 -19.62 -6.92
N TYR A 235 3.42 -18.62 -7.09
CA TYR A 235 3.52 -17.60 -8.14
C TYR A 235 4.25 -16.34 -7.66
N PHE A 236 4.56 -16.24 -6.37
CA PHE A 236 5.15 -15.04 -5.78
C PHE A 236 6.58 -14.78 -6.26
N GLU A 237 7.36 -15.80 -6.62
CA GLU A 237 8.73 -15.61 -7.11
C GLU A 237 8.78 -14.76 -8.38
N ASN A 238 7.94 -15.06 -9.37
CA ASN A 238 7.88 -14.30 -10.61
C ASN A 238 7.10 -13.00 -10.45
N TRP A 239 6.07 -12.98 -9.61
CA TRP A 239 5.42 -11.73 -9.19
C TRP A 239 6.45 -10.74 -8.66
N CYS A 240 7.34 -11.17 -7.75
CA CYS A 240 8.41 -10.35 -7.21
C CYS A 240 9.34 -9.78 -8.29
N GLN A 241 9.47 -10.42 -9.46
CA GLN A 241 10.23 -9.87 -10.57
C GLN A 241 9.54 -8.65 -11.21
N ASP A 242 8.20 -8.62 -11.25
CA ASP A 242 7.45 -7.42 -11.65
C ASP A 242 7.73 -6.28 -10.66
N GLU A 243 7.56 -6.53 -9.35
CA GLU A 243 7.82 -5.55 -8.28
C GLU A 243 9.28 -5.04 -8.30
N ASN A 244 10.24 -5.92 -8.60
CA ASN A 244 11.63 -5.51 -8.66
C ASN A 244 11.87 -4.54 -9.83
N ARG A 245 11.34 -4.84 -11.03
CA ARG A 245 11.40 -3.95 -12.20
C ARG A 245 10.71 -2.61 -11.95
N HIS A 246 9.56 -2.63 -11.26
CA HIS A 246 8.88 -1.41 -10.83
C HIS A 246 9.79 -0.56 -9.93
N GLY A 247 10.39 -1.19 -8.92
CA GLY A 247 11.33 -0.53 -8.01
C GLY A 247 12.59 0.00 -8.70
N ASP A 248 13.10 -0.72 -9.71
CA ASP A 248 14.29 -0.31 -10.46
C ASP A 248 14.00 0.90 -11.36
N PHE A 249 12.80 0.96 -11.95
CA PHE A 249 12.32 2.17 -12.62
C PHE A 249 12.22 3.37 -11.68
N PHE A 250 11.61 3.22 -10.50
CA PHE A 250 11.55 4.33 -9.53
C PHE A 250 12.92 4.73 -8.99
N SER A 251 13.85 3.78 -8.87
CA SER A 251 15.24 4.05 -8.53
C SER A 251 15.90 4.94 -9.59
N ALA A 252 15.86 4.55 -10.86
CA ALA A 252 16.41 5.35 -11.97
C ALA A 252 15.77 6.75 -12.03
N LEU A 253 14.46 6.84 -11.77
CA LEU A 253 13.75 8.11 -11.71
C LEU A 253 14.22 9.01 -10.55
N MET A 254 14.42 8.46 -9.36
CA MET A 254 14.95 9.25 -8.24
C MET A 254 16.38 9.69 -8.50
N LYS A 255 17.21 8.85 -9.13
CA LYS A 255 18.58 9.21 -9.54
C LYS A 255 18.59 10.37 -10.52
N ALA A 256 17.65 10.40 -11.46
CA ALA A 256 17.45 11.51 -12.40
C ALA A 256 16.86 12.78 -11.75
N GLN A 257 16.58 12.77 -10.45
CA GLN A 257 16.00 13.89 -9.71
C GLN A 257 16.81 14.16 -8.44
N PRO A 258 18.03 14.75 -8.56
CA PRO A 258 18.97 14.91 -7.45
C PRO A 258 18.40 15.62 -6.22
N GLN A 259 17.39 16.48 -6.38
CA GLN A 259 16.67 17.15 -5.28
C GLN A 259 15.91 16.19 -4.35
N PHE A 260 15.75 14.93 -4.74
CA PHE A 260 15.16 13.88 -3.91
C PHE A 260 16.22 13.04 -3.18
N LEU A 261 17.51 13.19 -3.51
CA LEU A 261 18.58 12.37 -2.95
C LEU A 261 19.73 13.17 -2.30
N ASN A 262 19.94 14.44 -2.66
CA ASN A 262 21.21 15.11 -2.35
C ASN A 262 21.16 16.12 -1.19
N ASP A 263 19.99 16.51 -0.69
CA ASP A 263 19.87 17.53 0.36
C ASP A 263 19.51 16.97 1.75
N TRP A 264 19.74 17.77 2.80
CA TRP A 264 19.36 17.38 4.17
C TRP A 264 17.85 17.13 4.31
N LYS A 265 17.02 17.77 3.46
CA LYS A 265 15.57 17.52 3.43
C LYS A 265 15.28 16.13 2.89
N ALA A 266 16.01 15.65 1.89
CA ALA A 266 15.90 14.31 1.33
C ALA A 266 16.22 13.26 2.39
N LYS A 267 17.25 13.49 3.23
CA LYS A 267 17.54 12.64 4.39
C LYS A 267 16.35 12.55 5.36
N LEU A 268 15.71 13.68 5.68
CA LEU A 268 14.54 13.70 6.54
C LEU A 268 13.34 12.98 5.90
N TRP A 269 13.07 13.25 4.61
CA TRP A 269 11.96 12.61 3.90
C TRP A 269 12.16 11.11 3.74
N ALA A 270 13.34 10.66 3.33
CA ALA A 270 13.65 9.23 3.21
C ALA A 270 13.38 8.49 4.53
N ARG A 271 13.93 8.99 5.64
CA ARG A 271 13.72 8.42 6.98
C ARG A 271 12.25 8.47 7.40
N PHE A 272 11.56 9.56 7.10
CA PHE A 272 10.14 9.71 7.42
C PHE A 272 9.30 8.67 6.71
N PHE A 273 9.54 8.47 5.40
CA PHE A 273 8.82 7.45 4.64
C PHE A 273 9.21 6.05 5.10
N CYS A 274 10.49 5.72 5.28
CA CYS A 274 10.93 4.44 5.86
C CYS A 274 10.19 4.14 7.18
N LEU A 275 10.18 5.08 8.13
CA LEU A 275 9.54 4.87 9.43
C LEU A 275 8.04 4.64 9.26
N SER A 276 7.41 5.47 8.43
CA SER A 276 5.98 5.36 8.17
C SER A 276 5.63 4.00 7.56
N VAL A 277 6.46 3.44 6.67
CA VAL A 277 6.24 2.12 6.05
C VAL A 277 6.32 1.06 7.13
N TYR A 278 7.43 1.04 7.85
CA TYR A 278 7.77 -0.03 8.77
C TYR A 278 6.78 -0.08 9.93
N VAL A 279 6.41 1.08 10.47
CA VAL A 279 5.39 1.15 11.53
C VAL A 279 4.02 0.74 11.00
N THR A 280 3.61 1.21 9.82
CA THR A 280 2.30 0.83 9.26
C THR A 280 2.21 -0.68 9.07
N MET A 281 3.23 -1.30 8.48
CA MET A 281 3.31 -2.74 8.31
C MET A 281 3.26 -3.46 9.65
N TYR A 282 4.17 -3.14 10.57
CA TYR A 282 4.30 -3.82 11.87
C TYR A 282 3.01 -3.75 12.69
N LEU A 283 2.35 -2.58 12.72
CA LEU A 283 1.08 -2.42 13.43
C LEU A 283 -0.07 -3.15 12.74
N ASN A 284 -0.06 -3.22 11.41
CA ASN A 284 -1.11 -3.89 10.64
C ASN A 284 -1.03 -5.42 10.77
N ASP A 285 0.18 -5.96 10.71
CA ASP A 285 0.44 -7.38 10.73
C ASP A 285 0.33 -7.97 12.14
N THR A 286 0.78 -7.25 13.17
CA THR A 286 0.55 -7.68 14.57
C THR A 286 -0.93 -7.78 14.95
N GLN A 287 -1.81 -6.99 14.32
CA GLN A 287 -3.27 -7.14 14.46
C GLN A 287 -3.84 -8.38 13.74
N ARG A 288 -3.05 -9.03 12.89
CA ARG A 288 -3.46 -10.15 12.01
C ARG A 288 -2.50 -11.33 12.11
N THR A 289 -1.96 -11.51 13.30
CA THR A 289 -0.99 -12.56 13.61
C THR A 289 -1.46 -13.95 13.17
N ALA A 290 -2.77 -14.23 13.26
CA ALA A 290 -3.36 -15.51 12.86
C ALA A 290 -3.14 -15.90 11.38
N PHE A 291 -2.94 -14.94 10.46
CA PHE A 291 -2.58 -15.26 9.08
C PHE A 291 -1.19 -15.88 9.00
N TYR A 292 -0.20 -15.20 9.61
CA TYR A 292 1.20 -15.62 9.59
C TYR A 292 1.39 -16.93 10.36
N GLU A 293 0.76 -17.06 11.53
CA GLU A 293 0.78 -18.32 12.29
C GLU A 293 0.14 -19.47 11.50
N GLY A 294 -0.94 -19.18 10.76
CA GLY A 294 -1.60 -20.16 9.90
C GLY A 294 -0.73 -20.69 8.75
N ILE A 295 0.33 -19.96 8.38
CA ILE A 295 1.34 -20.38 7.41
C ILE A 295 2.70 -20.69 8.07
N GLY A 296 2.72 -20.93 9.38
CA GLY A 296 3.92 -21.37 10.10
C GLY A 296 4.96 -20.27 10.34
N LEU A 297 4.57 -19.01 10.28
CA LEU A 297 5.46 -17.86 10.52
C LEU A 297 5.17 -17.20 11.88
N ASN A 298 6.23 -16.76 12.55
CA ASN A 298 6.11 -15.78 13.61
C ASN A 298 5.98 -14.38 12.99
N THR A 299 4.88 -13.67 13.26
CA THR A 299 4.59 -12.36 12.67
C THR A 299 5.67 -11.33 12.93
N LYS A 300 6.17 -11.24 14.16
CA LYS A 300 7.15 -10.19 14.53
C LYS A 300 8.53 -10.46 13.94
N GLU A 301 8.93 -11.73 13.87
CA GLU A 301 10.20 -12.12 13.23
C GLU A 301 10.13 -11.91 11.72
N PHE A 302 9.01 -12.30 11.09
CA PHE A 302 8.73 -12.02 9.69
C PHE A 302 8.79 -10.52 9.39
N ASP A 303 8.08 -9.69 10.17
CA ASP A 303 8.04 -8.25 9.95
C ASP A 303 9.42 -7.62 10.10
N MET A 304 10.17 -8.00 11.14
CA MET A 304 11.53 -7.47 11.34
C MET A 304 12.47 -7.87 10.22
N HIS A 305 12.39 -9.12 9.72
CA HIS A 305 13.18 -9.55 8.58
C HIS A 305 12.87 -8.69 7.34
N VAL A 306 11.58 -8.53 7.02
CA VAL A 306 11.13 -7.69 5.89
C VAL A 306 11.59 -6.24 6.05
N ILE A 307 11.50 -5.66 7.25
CA ILE A 307 11.94 -4.28 7.53
C ILE A 307 13.43 -4.14 7.28
N ILE A 308 14.24 -5.06 7.83
CA ILE A 308 15.70 -5.03 7.70
C ILE A 308 16.12 -5.10 6.23
N GLU A 309 15.60 -6.08 5.48
CA GLU A 309 15.95 -6.28 4.08
C GLU A 309 15.46 -5.12 3.18
N THR A 310 14.27 -4.58 3.47
CA THR A 310 13.78 -3.38 2.80
C THR A 310 14.67 -2.18 3.08
N ASN A 311 15.07 -1.98 4.34
CA ASN A 311 15.93 -0.86 4.75
C ASN A 311 17.30 -0.95 4.09
N ARG A 312 17.93 -2.14 4.06
CA ARG A 312 19.18 -2.41 3.33
C ARG A 312 19.07 -2.11 1.84
N THR A 313 17.97 -2.53 1.21
CA THR A 313 17.71 -2.24 -0.21
C THR A 313 17.58 -0.73 -0.45
N THR A 314 16.83 -0.03 0.39
CA THR A 314 16.62 1.42 0.23
C THR A 314 17.85 2.25 0.54
N ALA A 315 18.77 1.77 1.39
CA ALA A 315 20.04 2.42 1.69
C ALA A 315 20.93 2.58 0.44
N ARG A 316 20.73 1.75 -0.58
CA ARG A 316 21.44 1.85 -1.87
C ARG A 316 21.06 3.09 -2.68
N ILE A 317 19.98 3.79 -2.32
CA ILE A 317 19.50 4.97 -3.05
C ILE A 317 19.32 6.14 -2.10
N PHE A 318 18.64 5.93 -0.97
CA PHE A 318 18.34 6.99 -0.03
C PHE A 318 19.60 7.52 0.64
N PRO A 319 19.71 8.85 0.85
CA PRO A 319 20.89 9.45 1.46
C PRO A 319 21.03 9.16 2.95
N ALA A 320 19.96 8.69 3.60
CA ALA A 320 19.99 8.22 4.97
C ALA A 320 18.79 7.30 5.21
N VAL A 321 19.00 6.27 6.01
CA VAL A 321 17.97 5.31 6.44
C VAL A 321 17.91 5.21 7.96
N LEU A 322 16.92 4.49 8.47
CA LEU A 322 16.79 4.22 9.90
C LEU A 322 17.76 3.12 10.31
N ASP A 323 18.25 3.19 11.55
CA ASP A 323 19.02 2.10 12.17
C ASP A 323 18.05 1.03 12.70
N VAL A 324 17.50 0.24 11.77
CA VAL A 324 16.44 -0.74 12.06
C VAL A 324 16.96 -2.04 12.70
N GLU A 325 18.25 -2.31 12.56
CA GLU A 325 18.92 -3.47 13.18
C GLU A 325 19.24 -3.22 14.66
N ASN A 326 19.21 -1.97 15.10
CA ASN A 326 19.30 -1.61 16.50
C ASN A 326 18.16 -2.25 17.31
N PRO A 327 18.44 -3.03 18.37
CA PRO A 327 17.41 -3.65 19.20
C PRO A 327 16.40 -2.63 19.77
N GLU A 328 16.83 -1.39 19.96
CA GLU A 328 15.95 -0.29 20.38
C GLU A 328 14.85 0.02 19.36
N PHE A 329 15.11 -0.11 18.06
CA PHE A 329 14.11 0.12 17.03
C PHE A 329 12.96 -0.89 17.15
N LYS A 330 13.30 -2.19 17.25
CA LYS A 330 12.30 -3.24 17.48
C LYS A 330 11.54 -3.03 18.79
N ARG A 331 12.23 -2.67 19.87
CA ARG A 331 11.61 -2.38 21.16
C ARG A 331 10.56 -1.26 21.04
N LYS A 332 10.83 -0.23 20.25
CA LYS A 332 9.87 0.86 19.97
C LYS A 332 8.68 0.37 19.17
N LEU A 333 8.91 -0.40 18.10
CA LEU A 333 7.82 -1.00 17.32
C LEU A 333 6.89 -1.87 18.17
N ASP A 334 7.47 -2.71 19.05
CA ASP A 334 6.71 -3.52 20.00
C ASP A 334 5.83 -2.67 20.93
N ARG A 335 6.38 -1.59 21.48
CA ARG A 335 5.59 -0.63 22.29
C ARG A 335 4.49 0.05 21.50
N MET A 336 4.77 0.47 20.26
CA MET A 336 3.76 1.07 19.39
C MET A 336 2.62 0.08 19.13
N ALA A 337 2.92 -1.21 18.92
CA ALA A 337 1.92 -2.26 18.74
C ALA A 337 1.03 -2.42 19.98
N GLU A 338 1.63 -2.47 21.18
CA GLU A 338 0.88 -2.52 22.44
C GLU A 338 -0.02 -1.30 22.65
N ILE A 339 0.50 -0.10 22.38
CA ILE A 339 -0.25 1.15 22.50
C ILE A 339 -1.41 1.17 21.49
N ASN A 340 -1.16 0.77 20.25
CA ASN A 340 -2.19 0.70 19.20
C ASN A 340 -3.30 -0.29 19.57
N SER A 341 -2.97 -1.45 20.13
CA SER A 341 -3.96 -2.40 20.64
C SER A 341 -4.85 -1.80 21.74
N LYS A 342 -4.29 -0.97 22.64
CA LYS A 342 -5.08 -0.24 23.65
C LYS A 342 -6.01 0.80 23.02
N ILE A 343 -5.54 1.53 22.00
CA ILE A 343 -6.36 2.52 21.26
C ILE A 343 -7.55 1.83 20.57
N LEU A 344 -7.32 0.66 19.98
CA LEU A 344 -8.35 -0.14 19.32
C LEU A 344 -9.35 -0.70 20.34
N ALA A 345 -8.88 -1.25 21.46
CA ALA A 345 -9.74 -1.76 22.53
C ALA A 345 -10.70 -0.68 23.06
N ILE A 346 -10.23 0.56 23.26
CA ILE A 346 -11.09 1.70 23.64
C ILE A 346 -12.14 2.01 22.55
N GLY A 347 -11.83 1.73 21.28
CA GLY A 347 -12.79 1.90 20.20
C GLY A 347 -14.00 0.97 20.28
N GLU A 348 -13.79 -0.23 20.81
CA GLU A 348 -14.79 -1.29 20.90
C GLU A 348 -15.56 -1.30 22.22
N THR A 349 -15.28 -0.39 23.16
CA THR A 349 -16.09 -0.23 24.39
C THR A 349 -17.48 0.37 24.09
N ASP A 350 -18.42 0.27 25.02
CA ASP A 350 -19.75 0.91 24.88
C ASP A 350 -19.79 2.37 25.34
N ASP A 351 -18.64 2.98 25.62
CA ASP A 351 -18.54 4.37 26.05
C ASP A 351 -19.07 5.35 24.98
N ILE A 352 -19.62 6.48 25.43
CA ILE A 352 -19.99 7.57 24.52
C ILE A 352 -18.75 8.11 23.78
N PRO A 353 -18.88 8.63 22.54
CA PRO A 353 -17.73 9.04 21.71
C PRO A 353 -16.77 10.03 22.38
N LEU A 354 -17.29 10.96 23.20
CA LEU A 354 -16.47 11.92 23.94
C LEU A 354 -15.54 11.21 24.93
N VAL A 355 -16.07 10.27 25.70
CA VAL A 355 -15.31 9.49 26.69
C VAL A 355 -14.27 8.61 26.01
N LYS A 356 -14.63 7.96 24.88
CA LYS A 356 -13.65 7.21 24.06
C LYS A 356 -12.49 8.08 23.61
N ASN A 357 -12.78 9.29 23.12
CA ASN A 357 -11.75 10.21 22.67
C ASN A 357 -10.83 10.65 23.83
N LEU A 358 -11.40 10.99 24.99
CA LEU A 358 -10.62 11.34 26.18
C LEU A 358 -9.71 10.19 26.63
N LYS A 359 -10.23 8.95 26.65
CA LYS A 359 -9.44 7.74 26.96
C LYS A 359 -8.32 7.49 25.94
N ARG A 360 -8.53 7.84 24.66
CA ARG A 360 -7.53 7.67 23.59
C ARG A 360 -6.39 8.68 23.63
N ILE A 361 -6.64 9.92 24.07
CA ILE A 361 -5.62 11.00 24.10
C ILE A 361 -4.27 10.54 24.69
N PRO A 362 -4.19 9.97 25.91
CA PRO A 362 -2.90 9.58 26.48
C PRO A 362 -2.18 8.51 25.66
N HIS A 363 -2.92 7.57 25.07
CA HIS A 363 -2.34 6.53 24.22
C HIS A 363 -1.88 7.07 22.86
N ILE A 364 -2.64 8.00 22.26
CA ILE A 364 -2.22 8.69 21.03
C ILE A 364 -0.96 9.51 21.30
N ALA A 365 -0.90 10.23 22.42
CA ALA A 365 0.30 10.97 22.81
C ALA A 365 1.51 10.05 23.02
N ALA A 366 1.32 8.89 23.65
CA ALA A 366 2.37 7.88 23.80
C ALA A 366 2.83 7.31 22.45
N LEU A 367 1.90 7.03 21.53
CA LEU A 367 2.22 6.55 20.18
C LEU A 367 3.04 7.58 19.39
N VAL A 368 2.62 8.85 19.44
CA VAL A 368 3.34 9.97 18.81
C VAL A 368 4.74 10.12 19.44
N SER A 369 4.85 9.97 20.76
CA SER A 369 6.14 10.02 21.45
C SER A 369 7.09 8.92 20.98
N GLU A 370 6.63 7.67 20.89
CA GLU A 370 7.46 6.57 20.37
C GLU A 370 7.82 6.77 18.89
N LEU A 371 6.90 7.30 18.07
CA LEU A 371 7.16 7.63 16.65
C LEU A 371 8.27 8.68 16.53
N LEU A 372 8.17 9.75 17.30
CA LEU A 372 9.22 10.79 17.34
C LEU A 372 10.53 10.22 17.87
N ALA A 373 10.50 9.40 18.91
CA ALA A 373 11.70 8.79 19.47
C ALA A 373 12.38 7.85 18.47
N ALA A 374 11.63 7.06 17.69
CA ALA A 374 12.15 6.23 16.62
C ALA A 374 12.73 7.07 15.46
N TYR A 375 12.02 8.14 15.07
CA TYR A 375 12.48 9.05 14.03
C TYR A 375 13.75 9.82 14.42
N LEU A 376 13.95 10.11 15.71
CA LEU A 376 15.11 10.83 16.21
C LEU A 376 16.32 9.92 16.53
N MET A 377 16.20 8.60 16.39
CA MET A 377 17.34 7.69 16.48
C MET A 377 18.42 8.08 15.46
N LYS A 378 19.70 7.89 15.84
CA LYS A 378 20.84 8.21 14.97
C LYS A 378 20.67 7.45 13.64
N PRO A 379 20.60 8.14 12.49
CA PRO A 379 20.45 7.48 11.20
C PRO A 379 21.74 6.79 10.76
N ILE A 380 21.58 5.89 9.80
CA ILE A 380 22.68 5.36 9.00
C ILE A 380 22.75 6.22 7.75
N GLU A 381 23.90 6.87 7.54
CA GLU A 381 24.19 7.61 6.31
C GLU A 381 24.41 6.61 5.18
N SER A 382 23.81 6.88 4.02
CA SER A 382 23.81 5.95 2.90
C SER A 382 23.67 6.72 1.57
N GLY A 383 23.57 6.02 0.44
CA GLY A 383 23.39 6.69 -0.86
C GLY A 383 23.74 5.80 -2.04
N SER A 384 23.39 6.28 -3.23
CA SER A 384 23.73 5.62 -4.49
C SER A 384 25.21 5.72 -4.78
N VAL A 385 25.83 4.56 -5.03
CA VAL A 385 27.23 4.43 -5.50
C VAL A 385 27.51 5.28 -6.75
N ASP A 386 26.51 5.46 -7.61
CA ASP A 386 26.65 6.21 -8.85
C ASP A 386 26.52 7.74 -8.68
N ILE A 387 26.17 8.23 -7.49
CA ILE A 387 25.87 9.66 -7.23
C ILE A 387 26.82 10.27 -6.18
N ALA A 388 27.46 9.45 -5.34
CA ALA A 388 28.34 9.94 -4.27
C ALA A 388 29.81 9.56 -4.50
N GLU A 389 30.73 10.50 -4.22
CA GLU A 389 32.18 10.23 -4.02
C GLU A 389 32.48 9.49 -2.69
N MET A 390 31.47 8.92 -2.03
CA MET A 390 31.63 8.20 -0.77
C MET A 390 31.80 6.71 -1.05
N ASP A 391 32.93 6.14 -0.58
CA ASP A 391 33.16 4.71 -0.47
C ASP A 391 32.13 4.09 0.48
N PRO A 392 31.06 3.44 -0.03
CA PRO A 392 30.07 2.82 0.82
C PRO A 392 30.57 1.41 1.13
N GLN A 393 30.69 1.09 2.42
CA GLN A 393 30.89 -0.29 2.84
C GLN A 393 29.75 -1.14 2.27
N LEU A 394 30.04 -1.86 1.17
CA LEU A 394 29.15 -2.82 0.54
C LEU A 394 28.95 -3.97 1.53
N VAL A 395 27.79 -4.00 2.18
CA VAL A 395 27.35 -5.16 2.94
C VAL A 395 26.59 -6.05 1.96
N TYR A 396 27.22 -7.16 1.57
CA TYR A 396 26.66 -8.21 0.72
C TYR A 396 25.59 -9.02 1.46
#